data_AF-A0A8H7HJS3-F1
#
_entry.id   AF-A0A8H7HJS3-F1
#
_cell.length_a   1.000
_cell.length_b   1.000
_cell.length_c   1.000
_cell.angle_alpha   90.00
_cell.angle_beta   90.00
_cell.angle_gamma   90.00
#
_symmetry.space_group_name_H-M   'P 1'
#
loop_
_entity.id
_entity.type
_entity.pdbx_description
1 polymer ?
#
loop_
_entity_poly.entity_id
_entity_poly.type
_entity_poly.pdbx_seq_one_letter_code
_entity_poly.pdbx_strand_id
1 'polypeptide(L)'
;MAVVYDPMDEVGSSAAVVFVGRRVEMIYRRLCSLLAVYTRWRNTGLTCGALWSIIPLVDPEVGELRSLSNHLSFRRTPSSGLCFAASSGKHADSRFRVDFPASDLCRYEVINIHETSDAIFSLTEDLELLIRHGAIRFISNSFTGRRIGSLFGSANKQPELLRRSLLYFDHGFPHMIQSLSVLRTESASLEWKSSVFSNRLVVLHINNLSLGDQSDVEPSILALTTANELRELGLISIPSALEEFIPSCTIILSNLESF
;
A
#
# COMPACT_ATOMS: atom_id res chain seq x y z
N MET A 1 4.64 9.88 13.64
CA MET A 1 4.34 9.10 12.44
C MET A 1 3.94 7.71 12.90
N ALA A 2 2.68 7.31 12.77
CA ALA A 2 2.22 6.00 13.22
C ALA A 2 2.25 5.02 12.05
N VAL A 3 3.43 4.53 11.71
CA VAL A 3 3.55 3.36 10.83
C VAL A 3 3.14 2.16 11.69
N VAL A 4 1.90 1.68 11.49
CA VAL A 4 1.36 0.52 12.22
C VAL A 4 2.21 -0.74 11.98
N TYR A 5 2.90 -0.79 10.85
CA TYR A 5 3.78 -1.87 10.45
C TYR A 5 4.78 -1.37 9.42
N ASP A 6 6.08 -1.48 9.70
CA ASP A 6 7.13 -1.30 8.70
C ASP A 6 7.60 -2.69 8.22
N PRO A 7 7.31 -3.09 6.97
CA PRO A 7 7.76 -4.38 6.43
C PRO A 7 9.28 -4.49 6.37
N MET A 8 9.97 -3.34 6.36
CA MET A 8 11.41 -3.28 6.13
C MET A 8 12.22 -3.49 7.41
N ASP A 9 11.62 -3.47 8.60
CA ASP A 9 12.32 -3.81 9.85
C ASP A 9 12.77 -5.29 9.90
N GLU A 10 12.24 -6.13 9.01
CA GLU A 10 12.59 -7.54 8.88
C GLU A 10 13.31 -7.83 7.55
N VAL A 11 14.38 -7.06 7.25
CA VAL A 11 15.24 -7.32 6.08
C VAL A 11 15.87 -8.72 6.19
N GLY A 12 15.40 -9.66 5.37
CA GLY A 12 16.15 -10.88 5.07
C GLY A 12 15.37 -12.17 4.81
N SER A 13 14.05 -12.22 5.00
CA SER A 13 13.30 -13.47 4.78
C SER A 13 11.93 -13.27 4.15
N SER A 14 11.64 -14.08 3.14
CA SER A 14 10.30 -14.31 2.57
C SER A 14 9.24 -14.62 3.65
N ALA A 15 9.65 -14.96 4.88
CA ALA A 15 8.79 -15.12 6.05
C ALA A 15 8.09 -13.81 6.52
N ALA A 16 8.66 -12.63 6.30
CA ALA A 16 8.09 -11.34 6.76
C ALA A 16 6.74 -11.01 6.09
N VAL A 17 6.48 -11.58 4.92
CA VAL A 17 5.31 -11.38 4.06
C VAL A 17 4.07 -12.07 4.60
N VAL A 18 4.25 -13.22 5.24
CA VAL A 18 3.17 -13.94 5.95
C VAL A 18 2.71 -13.14 7.18
N PHE A 19 3.39 -12.04 7.51
CA PHE A 19 3.27 -11.38 8.79
C PHE A 19 2.28 -10.21 8.85
N VAL A 20 2.01 -9.43 7.79
CA VAL A 20 1.06 -8.30 7.90
C VAL A 20 -0.36 -8.78 8.15
N GLY A 21 -0.90 -9.60 7.24
CA GLY A 21 -2.23 -10.17 7.38
C GLY A 21 -2.40 -10.91 8.71
N ARG A 22 -1.42 -11.76 9.06
CA ARG A 22 -1.43 -12.48 10.35
C ARG A 22 -1.25 -11.57 11.57
N ARG A 23 -0.45 -10.50 11.50
CA ARG A 23 -0.28 -9.55 12.62
C ARG A 23 -1.56 -8.78 12.82
N VAL A 24 -2.17 -8.26 11.76
CA VAL A 24 -3.45 -7.56 11.81
C VAL A 24 -4.53 -8.49 12.36
N GLU A 25 -4.62 -9.72 11.85
CA GLU A 25 -5.54 -10.74 12.38
C GLU A 25 -5.27 -11.02 13.87
N MET A 26 -4.00 -11.17 14.27
CA MET A 26 -3.61 -11.41 15.65
C MET A 26 -3.97 -10.25 16.58
N ILE A 27 -3.77 -9.01 16.13
CA ILE A 27 -4.18 -7.79 16.86
C ILE A 27 -5.68 -7.84 17.10
N TYR A 28 -6.47 -8.12 16.06
CA TYR A 28 -7.93 -8.20 16.16
C TYR A 28 -8.39 -9.35 17.04
N ARG A 29 -7.81 -10.54 16.90
CA ARG A 29 -8.12 -11.70 17.74
C ARG A 29 -7.83 -11.39 19.22
N ARG A 30 -6.68 -10.79 19.52
CA ARG A 30 -6.32 -10.35 20.88
C ARG A 30 -7.29 -9.29 21.39
N LEU A 31 -7.65 -8.32 20.58
CA LEU A 31 -8.64 -7.29 20.93
C LEU A 31 -9.99 -7.94 21.27
N CYS A 32 -10.51 -8.82 20.41
CA CYS A 32 -11.76 -9.53 20.65
C CYS A 32 -11.71 -10.41 21.91
N SER A 33 -10.60 -11.13 22.14
CA SER A 33 -10.40 -11.87 23.38
C SER A 33 -10.43 -10.96 24.61
N LEU A 34 -9.74 -9.82 24.57
CA LEU A 34 -9.74 -8.82 25.67
C LEU A 34 -11.15 -8.27 25.93
N LEU A 35 -11.91 -7.97 24.86
CA LEU A 35 -13.28 -7.48 24.96
C LEU A 35 -14.26 -8.52 25.51
N ALA A 36 -13.91 -9.82 25.45
CA ALA A 36 -14.75 -10.93 25.93
C ALA A 36 -14.57 -11.25 27.42
N VAL A 37 -13.44 -10.87 28.06
CA VAL A 37 -13.13 -11.29 29.44
C VAL A 37 -14.02 -10.62 30.49
N TYR A 38 -14.15 -9.28 30.46
CA TYR A 38 -14.85 -8.53 31.50
C TYR A 38 -15.47 -7.24 30.97
N THR A 39 -16.64 -6.86 31.48
CA THR A 39 -17.41 -5.69 31.00
C THR A 39 -16.63 -4.38 31.11
N ARG A 40 -15.79 -4.20 32.14
CA ARG A 40 -14.94 -3.00 32.27
C ARG A 40 -13.87 -2.92 31.19
N TRP A 41 -13.22 -4.04 30.87
CA TRP A 41 -12.25 -4.14 29.77
C TRP A 41 -12.91 -3.95 28.42
N ARG A 42 -14.09 -4.54 28.23
CA ARG A 42 -14.94 -4.29 27.07
C ARG A 42 -15.18 -2.81 26.89
N ASN A 43 -15.76 -2.13 27.89
CA ASN A 43 -16.08 -0.72 27.79
C ASN A 43 -14.84 0.14 27.50
N THR A 44 -13.71 -0.13 28.17
CA THR A 44 -12.44 0.56 27.93
C THR A 44 -11.93 0.35 26.51
N GLY A 45 -11.97 -0.89 26.01
CA GLY A 45 -11.54 -1.20 24.65
C GLY A 45 -12.47 -0.61 23.59
N LEU A 46 -13.78 -0.57 23.85
CA LEU A 46 -14.76 0.06 22.95
C LEU A 46 -14.65 1.59 22.91
N THR A 47 -14.12 2.26 23.96
CA THR A 47 -13.92 3.72 23.97
C THR A 47 -12.53 4.14 23.50
N CYS A 48 -11.56 3.23 23.48
CA CYS A 48 -10.20 3.52 23.02
C CYS A 48 -10.12 3.53 21.49
N GLY A 49 -10.34 4.69 20.87
CA GLY A 49 -10.31 4.86 19.40
C GLY A 49 -9.02 4.35 18.73
N ALA A 50 -7.89 4.42 19.42
CA ALA A 50 -6.60 3.92 18.92
C ALA A 50 -6.60 2.40 18.63
N LEU A 51 -7.42 1.61 19.34
CA LEU A 51 -7.56 0.17 19.07
C LEU A 51 -8.35 -0.13 17.78
N TRP A 52 -9.02 0.88 17.24
CA TRP A 52 -9.90 0.78 16.07
C TRP A 52 -9.42 1.59 14.88
N SER A 53 -8.21 2.17 14.97
CA SER A 53 -7.63 2.95 13.88
C SER A 53 -7.26 2.07 12.68
N ILE A 54 -6.93 0.80 12.91
CA ILE A 54 -6.65 -0.17 11.84
C ILE A 54 -7.99 -0.69 11.32
N ILE A 55 -8.14 -0.83 10.00
CA ILE A 55 -9.30 -1.48 9.38
C ILE A 55 -8.78 -2.66 8.55
N PRO A 56 -9.02 -3.90 9.01
CA PRO A 56 -8.51 -5.09 8.37
C PRO A 56 -9.41 -5.48 7.19
N LEU A 57 -8.81 -5.65 6.02
CA LEU A 57 -9.40 -6.35 4.89
C LEU A 57 -8.62 -7.64 4.65
N VAL A 58 -8.87 -8.64 5.48
CA VAL A 58 -8.26 -9.98 5.35
C VAL A 58 -9.23 -10.89 4.56
N ASP A 59 -8.88 -12.12 4.16
CA ASP A 59 -9.71 -13.04 3.35
C ASP A 59 -10.78 -13.82 4.17
N PRO A 60 -12.09 -13.83 3.81
CA PRO A 60 -13.24 -14.40 4.53
C PRO A 60 -13.08 -15.68 5.34
N GLU A 61 -12.20 -16.58 4.91
CA GLU A 61 -12.14 -17.94 5.41
C GLU A 61 -11.90 -18.03 6.93
N VAL A 62 -11.57 -16.91 7.57
CA VAL A 62 -11.33 -16.77 9.02
C VAL A 62 -12.57 -16.27 9.82
N GLY A 63 -13.77 -16.15 9.22
CA GLY A 63 -15.05 -16.15 9.96
C GLY A 63 -15.78 -14.80 10.21
N GLU A 64 -16.95 -14.88 10.87
CA GLU A 64 -17.98 -13.83 11.06
C GLU A 64 -17.57 -12.58 11.87
N LEU A 65 -16.41 -12.59 12.53
CA LEU A 65 -15.95 -11.48 13.39
C LEU A 65 -15.77 -10.13 12.64
N ARG A 66 -15.83 -10.13 11.30
CA ARG A 66 -15.38 -9.05 10.42
C ARG A 66 -16.38 -7.95 10.14
N SER A 67 -17.64 -8.30 9.90
CA SER A 67 -18.67 -7.28 9.57
C SER A 67 -18.84 -6.31 10.73
N LEU A 68 -18.75 -6.83 11.96
CA LEU A 68 -18.83 -6.01 13.16
C LEU A 68 -17.59 -5.12 13.35
N SER A 69 -16.38 -5.60 13.03
CA SER A 69 -15.16 -4.81 13.27
C SER A 69 -15.11 -3.55 12.44
N ASN A 70 -15.49 -3.61 11.17
CA ASN A 70 -15.41 -2.45 10.26
C ASN A 70 -16.37 -1.35 10.71
N HIS A 71 -17.64 -1.69 10.91
CA HIS A 71 -18.65 -0.74 11.37
C HIS A 71 -18.29 -0.12 12.72
N LEU A 72 -17.68 -0.90 13.61
CA LEU A 72 -17.21 -0.40 14.90
C LEU A 72 -16.01 0.53 14.75
N SER A 73 -15.07 0.23 13.85
CA SER A 73 -13.92 1.11 13.57
C SER A 73 -14.34 2.46 13.01
N PHE A 74 -15.26 2.50 12.04
CA PHE A 74 -15.74 3.77 11.49
C PHE A 74 -16.44 4.65 12.52
N ARG A 75 -17.23 4.05 13.41
CA ARG A 75 -17.96 4.81 14.45
C ARG A 75 -17.07 5.31 15.58
N ARG A 76 -15.90 4.71 15.79
CA ARG A 76 -15.10 4.93 17.01
C ARG A 76 -13.79 5.65 16.78
N THR A 77 -13.23 5.53 15.58
CA THR A 77 -12.06 6.34 15.25
C THR A 77 -12.53 7.78 15.05
N PRO A 78 -11.74 8.78 15.48
CA PRO A 78 -11.94 10.18 15.09
C PRO A 78 -12.08 10.36 13.57
N SER A 79 -12.45 11.55 13.13
CA SER A 79 -12.66 11.87 11.71
C SER A 79 -11.43 11.66 10.81
N SER A 80 -10.25 11.34 11.35
CA SER A 80 -9.01 11.08 10.60
C SER A 80 -8.13 10.05 11.33
N GLY A 81 -7.13 9.52 10.62
CA GLY A 81 -6.13 8.61 11.18
C GLY A 81 -6.46 7.12 11.04
N LEU A 82 -7.33 6.75 10.09
CA LEU A 82 -7.55 5.33 9.80
C LEU A 82 -6.36 4.76 9.01
N CYS A 83 -5.94 3.57 9.39
CA CYS A 83 -4.98 2.74 8.68
C CYS A 83 -5.73 1.62 7.98
N PHE A 84 -5.82 1.68 6.66
CA PHE A 84 -6.32 0.59 5.86
C PHE A 84 -5.24 -0.49 5.78
N ALA A 85 -5.57 -1.73 6.16
CA ALA A 85 -4.66 -2.86 6.09
C ALA A 85 -5.34 -4.02 5.36
N ALA A 86 -4.98 -4.23 4.10
CA ALA A 86 -5.51 -5.31 3.28
C ALA A 86 -4.49 -6.43 3.11
N SER A 87 -4.97 -7.67 3.19
CA SER A 87 -4.22 -8.88 2.87
C SER A 87 -5.11 -9.78 2.05
N SER A 88 -4.83 -9.89 0.76
CA SER A 88 -5.57 -10.80 -0.12
C SER A 88 -4.91 -12.18 -0.18
N GLY A 89 -5.75 -13.21 -0.20
CA GLY A 89 -5.40 -14.61 -0.35
C GLY A 89 -5.82 -15.17 -1.71
N LYS A 90 -5.58 -16.47 -1.92
CA LYS A 90 -5.90 -17.17 -3.18
C LYS A 90 -7.40 -17.26 -3.48
N HIS A 91 -8.26 -17.03 -2.50
CA HIS A 91 -9.70 -17.27 -2.59
C HIS A 91 -10.55 -16.04 -2.26
N ALA A 92 -9.99 -14.84 -2.41
CA ALA A 92 -10.73 -13.60 -2.16
C ALA A 92 -12.06 -13.58 -2.93
N ASP A 93 -13.14 -13.80 -2.20
CA ASP A 93 -14.50 -13.80 -2.72
C ASP A 93 -14.89 -12.37 -3.06
N SER A 94 -15.29 -12.14 -4.32
CA SER A 94 -15.70 -10.82 -4.82
C SER A 94 -16.86 -10.20 -4.03
N ARG A 95 -17.60 -11.01 -3.26
CA ARG A 95 -18.67 -10.55 -2.35
C ARG A 95 -18.17 -9.65 -1.22
N PHE A 96 -16.89 -9.72 -0.83
CA PHE A 96 -16.32 -8.85 0.22
C PHE A 96 -16.30 -7.36 -0.14
N ARG A 97 -16.50 -7.03 -1.42
CA ARG A 97 -16.37 -5.68 -1.94
C ARG A 97 -17.64 -4.83 -1.83
N VAL A 98 -18.78 -5.44 -1.55
CA VAL A 98 -20.07 -4.73 -1.48
C VAL A 98 -20.19 -3.88 -0.22
N ASP A 99 -19.51 -4.28 0.86
CA ASP A 99 -19.62 -3.62 2.18
C ASP A 99 -18.49 -2.62 2.46
N PHE A 100 -17.66 -2.30 1.47
CA PHE A 100 -16.61 -1.31 1.65
C PHE A 100 -17.24 0.10 1.69
N PRO A 101 -17.19 0.81 2.83
CA PRO A 101 -17.91 2.07 2.96
C PRO A 101 -17.11 3.17 2.29
N ALA A 102 -17.40 3.37 1.00
CA ALA A 102 -16.80 4.40 0.17
C ALA A 102 -16.92 5.81 0.79
N SER A 103 -17.97 6.06 1.57
CA SER A 103 -18.20 7.33 2.27
C SER A 103 -17.12 7.68 3.30
N ASP A 104 -16.44 6.69 3.87
CA ASP A 104 -15.45 6.90 4.94
C ASP A 104 -14.02 6.96 4.43
N LEU A 105 -13.82 6.89 3.12
CA LEU A 105 -12.50 6.75 2.52
C LEU A 105 -11.57 7.95 2.75
N CYS A 106 -12.13 9.15 2.86
CA CYS A 106 -11.35 10.35 3.14
C CYS A 106 -10.69 10.36 4.52
N ARG A 107 -11.04 9.41 5.38
CA ARG A 107 -10.53 9.29 6.76
C ARG A 107 -9.27 8.42 6.83
N TYR A 108 -8.93 7.71 5.76
CA TYR A 108 -7.71 6.90 5.69
C TYR A 108 -6.49 7.76 5.45
N GLU A 109 -5.51 7.59 6.32
CA GLU A 109 -4.24 8.29 6.31
C GLU A 109 -3.11 7.37 5.82
N VAL A 110 -3.22 6.09 6.15
CA VAL A 110 -2.23 5.06 5.83
C VAL A 110 -2.93 3.93 5.08
N ILE A 111 -2.32 3.50 3.97
CA ILE A 111 -2.75 2.35 3.19
C ILE A 111 -1.63 1.33 3.15
N ASN A 112 -1.89 0.16 3.71
CA ASN A 112 -1.01 -1.00 3.64
C ASN A 112 -1.77 -2.11 2.92
N ILE A 113 -1.38 -2.39 1.67
CA ILE A 113 -1.96 -3.48 0.89
C ILE A 113 -0.88 -4.52 0.68
N HIS A 114 -1.19 -5.74 1.05
CA HIS A 114 -0.27 -6.84 0.96
C HIS A 114 -0.89 -7.98 0.17
N GLU A 115 -0.19 -8.41 -0.87
CA GLU A 115 -0.60 -9.55 -1.69
C GLU A 115 0.24 -10.77 -1.29
N THR A 116 -0.44 -11.80 -0.77
CA THR A 116 0.20 -13.06 -0.39
C THR A 116 0.16 -14.08 -1.50
N SER A 117 -0.75 -13.89 -2.48
CA SER A 117 -0.93 -14.79 -3.60
C SER A 117 0.01 -14.45 -4.76
N ASP A 118 0.32 -15.45 -5.59
CA ASP A 118 0.83 -15.20 -6.94
C ASP A 118 -0.29 -14.71 -7.89
N ALA A 119 -1.53 -14.67 -7.41
CA ALA A 119 -2.65 -14.10 -8.15
C ALA A 119 -2.54 -12.57 -8.16
N ILE A 120 -2.19 -12.04 -9.33
CA ILE A 120 -2.02 -10.59 -9.60
C ILE A 120 -3.33 -9.79 -9.38
N PHE A 121 -4.48 -10.46 -9.44
CA PHE A 121 -5.79 -9.81 -9.52
C PHE A 121 -6.16 -8.99 -8.28
N SER A 122 -5.90 -9.48 -7.08
CA SER A 122 -6.49 -8.86 -5.88
C SER A 122 -5.94 -7.50 -5.51
N LEU A 123 -4.62 -7.29 -5.59
CA LEU A 123 -4.02 -5.96 -5.41
C LEU A 123 -4.60 -4.94 -6.39
N THR A 124 -4.77 -5.34 -7.65
CA THR A 124 -5.35 -4.50 -8.71
C THR A 124 -6.74 -4.05 -8.31
N GLU A 125 -7.55 -4.98 -7.84
CA GLU A 125 -8.94 -4.70 -7.55
C GLU A 125 -9.10 -3.88 -6.26
N ASP A 126 -8.26 -4.10 -5.24
CA ASP A 126 -8.26 -3.30 -4.01
C ASP A 126 -7.86 -1.85 -4.28
N LEU A 127 -6.84 -1.66 -5.11
CA LEU A 127 -6.42 -0.34 -5.56
C LEU A 127 -7.43 0.30 -6.51
N GLU A 128 -8.04 -0.46 -7.43
CA GLU A 128 -9.14 0.04 -8.27
C GLU A 128 -10.29 0.53 -7.39
N LEU A 129 -10.62 -0.19 -6.33
CA LEU A 129 -11.66 0.21 -5.38
C LEU A 129 -11.30 1.53 -4.70
N LEU A 130 -10.05 1.68 -4.24
CA LEU A 130 -9.56 2.92 -3.65
C LEU A 130 -9.54 4.09 -4.66
N ILE A 131 -9.15 3.84 -5.92
CA ILE A 131 -9.16 4.83 -7.01
C ILE A 131 -10.60 5.25 -7.33
N ARG A 132 -11.48 4.27 -7.61
CA ARG A 132 -12.87 4.48 -8.06
C ARG A 132 -13.65 5.30 -7.05
N HIS A 133 -13.43 5.06 -5.77
CA HIS A 133 -14.13 5.79 -4.71
C HIS A 133 -13.39 7.04 -4.23
N GLY A 134 -12.31 7.43 -4.91
CA GLY A 134 -11.62 8.69 -4.65
C GLY A 134 -10.85 8.73 -3.33
N ALA A 135 -10.67 7.59 -2.65
CA ALA A 135 -9.87 7.50 -1.41
C ALA A 135 -8.50 8.12 -1.58
N ILE A 136 -7.94 7.89 -2.77
CA ILE A 136 -6.58 8.23 -3.13
C ILE A 136 -6.26 9.71 -3.01
N ARG A 137 -7.22 10.59 -3.29
CA ARG A 137 -7.01 12.04 -3.15
C ARG A 137 -6.80 12.47 -1.69
N PHE A 138 -7.22 11.63 -0.75
CA PHE A 138 -7.17 11.91 0.67
C PHE A 138 -6.06 11.16 1.40
N ILE A 139 -5.43 10.17 0.74
CA ILE A 139 -4.25 9.48 1.30
C ILE A 139 -3.11 10.47 1.29
N SER A 140 -2.86 11.04 2.45
CA SER A 140 -1.92 12.13 2.61
C SER A 140 -0.55 11.66 3.07
N ASN A 141 -0.43 10.45 3.64
CA ASN A 141 0.73 10.12 4.45
C ASN A 141 1.50 8.91 3.95
N SER A 142 0.93 7.70 3.88
CA SER A 142 1.73 6.52 3.57
C SER A 142 1.01 5.48 2.74
N PHE A 143 1.70 4.95 1.74
CA PHE A 143 1.29 3.79 0.96
C PHE A 143 2.37 2.72 1.01
N THR A 144 1.98 1.51 1.40
CA THR A 144 2.82 0.31 1.36
C THR A 144 2.13 -0.74 0.50
N GLY A 145 2.75 -1.13 -0.62
CA GLY A 145 2.22 -2.13 -1.53
C GLY A 145 3.23 -3.23 -1.83
N ARG A 146 2.79 -4.46 -2.09
CA ARG A 146 3.67 -5.53 -2.56
C ARG A 146 3.20 -6.04 -3.93
N ARG A 147 4.11 -6.14 -4.91
CA ARG A 147 3.89 -6.60 -6.29
C ARG A 147 2.98 -5.72 -7.15
N ILE A 148 3.15 -4.40 -7.12
CA ILE A 148 2.36 -3.47 -7.97
C ILE A 148 2.66 -3.63 -9.48
N GLY A 149 3.86 -4.09 -9.82
CA GLY A 149 4.41 -4.07 -11.17
C GLY A 149 4.11 -5.26 -12.04
N SER A 150 3.63 -6.39 -11.49
CA SER A 150 3.12 -7.47 -12.34
C SER A 150 1.88 -7.06 -13.14
N LEU A 151 1.28 -5.92 -12.78
CA LEU A 151 0.17 -5.30 -13.49
C LEU A 151 0.57 -4.79 -14.88
N PHE A 152 1.73 -4.16 -15.02
CA PHE A 152 2.10 -3.43 -16.23
C PHE A 152 2.95 -4.23 -17.22
N GLY A 153 3.13 -5.54 -16.99
CA GLY A 153 3.77 -6.42 -17.96
C GLY A 153 2.99 -6.51 -19.28
N SER A 154 3.69 -6.79 -20.39
CA SER A 154 3.17 -6.82 -21.77
C SER A 154 1.66 -7.07 -21.87
N ALA A 155 0.92 -6.00 -22.19
CA ALA A 155 -0.54 -5.97 -22.24
C ALA A 155 -1.18 -7.07 -23.12
N ASN A 156 -0.39 -7.69 -24.01
CA ASN A 156 -0.84 -8.72 -24.94
C ASN A 156 -1.06 -10.09 -24.28
N LYS A 157 -0.64 -10.30 -23.02
CA LYS A 157 -0.85 -11.57 -22.30
C LYS A 157 -1.77 -11.45 -21.09
N GLN A 158 -2.34 -10.28 -20.85
CA GLN A 158 -3.14 -10.02 -19.66
C GLN A 158 -4.62 -10.37 -19.92
N PRO A 159 -5.29 -11.09 -19.00
CA PRO A 159 -6.74 -11.23 -18.97
C PRO A 159 -7.48 -9.90 -19.13
N GLU A 160 -8.60 -9.88 -19.86
CA GLU A 160 -9.41 -8.66 -20.11
C GLU A 160 -9.83 -7.91 -18.84
N LEU A 161 -10.03 -8.62 -17.73
CA LEU A 161 -10.32 -7.99 -16.43
C LEU A 161 -9.16 -7.13 -15.94
N LEU A 162 -7.91 -7.60 -16.05
CA LEU A 162 -6.74 -6.82 -15.69
C LEU A 162 -6.57 -5.62 -16.61
N ARG A 163 -6.86 -5.76 -17.91
CA ARG A 163 -6.81 -4.62 -18.86
C ARG A 163 -7.74 -3.48 -18.45
N ARG A 164 -8.95 -3.79 -17.97
CA ARG A 164 -9.88 -2.76 -17.49
C ARG A 164 -9.38 -2.09 -16.22
N SER A 165 -8.88 -2.86 -15.26
CA SER A 165 -8.35 -2.28 -14.03
C SER A 165 -7.11 -1.43 -14.30
N LEU A 166 -6.24 -1.85 -15.22
CA LEU A 166 -5.07 -1.08 -15.65
C LEU A 166 -5.41 0.32 -16.14
N LEU A 167 -6.49 0.49 -16.91
CA LEU A 167 -6.93 1.83 -17.35
C LEU A 167 -7.24 2.78 -16.18
N TYR A 168 -7.79 2.25 -15.08
CA TYR A 168 -8.01 3.07 -13.87
C TYR A 168 -6.71 3.42 -13.17
N PHE A 169 -5.76 2.48 -13.15
CA PHE A 169 -4.44 2.70 -12.58
C PHE A 169 -3.64 3.73 -13.34
N ASP A 170 -3.63 3.66 -14.67
CA ASP A 170 -2.87 4.56 -15.53
C ASP A 170 -3.22 6.04 -15.26
N HIS A 171 -4.48 6.31 -14.92
CA HIS A 171 -4.94 7.67 -14.61
C HIS A 171 -4.96 8.00 -13.11
N GLY A 172 -5.30 7.05 -12.25
CA GLY A 172 -5.50 7.27 -10.82
C GLY A 172 -4.21 7.19 -10.00
N PHE A 173 -3.30 6.31 -10.38
CA PHE A 173 -2.09 6.04 -9.61
C PHE A 173 -1.08 7.20 -9.62
N PRO A 174 -0.82 7.90 -10.74
CA PRO A 174 0.05 9.09 -10.72
C PRO A 174 -0.47 10.17 -9.76
N HIS A 175 -1.79 10.38 -9.73
CA HIS A 175 -2.41 11.29 -8.76
C HIS A 175 -2.27 10.82 -7.30
N MET A 176 -2.22 9.50 -7.07
CA MET A 176 -1.91 8.95 -5.74
C MET A 176 -0.48 9.29 -5.34
N ILE A 177 0.50 9.02 -6.20
CA ILE A 177 1.91 9.29 -5.90
C ILE A 177 2.12 10.78 -5.55
N GLN A 178 1.39 11.67 -6.22
CA GLN A 178 1.42 13.11 -5.96
C GLN A 178 0.93 13.51 -4.56
N SER A 179 0.18 12.67 -3.85
CA SER A 179 -0.33 12.98 -2.50
C SER A 179 0.45 12.33 -1.36
N LEU A 180 1.35 11.39 -1.65
CA LEU A 180 2.03 10.58 -0.65
C LEU A 180 3.26 11.27 -0.04
N SER A 181 3.42 11.09 1.28
CA SER A 181 4.68 11.42 1.97
C SER A 181 5.63 10.22 2.12
N VAL A 182 5.10 9.01 2.01
CA VAL A 182 5.83 7.76 2.08
C VAL A 182 5.26 6.82 1.02
N LEU A 183 6.12 6.34 0.13
CA LEU A 183 5.81 5.30 -0.84
C LEU A 183 6.77 4.15 -0.65
N ARG A 184 6.24 3.02 -0.16
CA ARG A 184 6.96 1.75 -0.07
C ARG A 184 6.31 0.74 -0.99
N THR A 185 7.06 0.19 -1.92
CA THR A 185 6.53 -0.80 -2.84
C THR A 185 7.55 -1.87 -3.21
N GLU A 186 7.06 -3.07 -3.50
CA GLU A 186 7.86 -4.16 -4.05
C GLU A 186 7.38 -4.52 -5.44
N SER A 187 8.33 -4.85 -6.30
CA SER A 187 8.16 -5.17 -7.71
C SER A 187 7.28 -4.16 -8.40
N ALA A 188 7.62 -2.87 -8.37
CA ALA A 188 6.84 -1.81 -9.03
C ALA A 188 7.37 -1.55 -10.45
N SER A 189 6.52 -1.83 -11.44
CA SER A 189 6.71 -1.51 -12.85
C SER A 189 5.77 -0.38 -13.17
N LEU A 190 6.12 0.82 -12.75
CA LEU A 190 5.30 2.00 -12.98
C LEU A 190 5.87 2.74 -14.20
N GLU A 191 5.02 3.51 -14.88
CA GLU A 191 5.51 4.46 -15.88
C GLU A 191 6.13 5.67 -15.16
N TRP A 192 7.35 5.47 -14.65
CA TRP A 192 8.03 6.46 -13.82
C TRP A 192 8.35 7.75 -14.59
N LYS A 193 8.65 7.65 -15.89
CA LYS A 193 8.94 8.81 -16.76
C LYS A 193 7.83 9.86 -16.82
N SER A 194 6.58 9.46 -16.62
CA SER A 194 5.41 10.37 -16.63
C SER A 194 4.95 10.76 -15.22
N SER A 195 5.57 10.18 -14.19
CA SER A 195 5.21 10.42 -12.80
C SER A 195 5.80 11.74 -12.31
N VAL A 196 4.96 12.58 -11.72
CA VAL A 196 5.41 13.75 -10.95
C VAL A 196 5.22 13.40 -9.49
N PHE A 197 6.30 13.35 -8.72
CA PHE A 197 6.22 13.00 -7.31
C PHE A 197 5.74 14.19 -6.48
N SER A 198 5.13 13.89 -5.34
CA SER A 198 4.78 14.92 -4.37
C SER A 198 6.03 15.63 -3.90
N ASN A 199 5.96 16.96 -3.74
CA ASN A 199 6.97 17.67 -2.97
C ASN A 199 6.99 17.23 -1.51
N ARG A 200 5.94 16.57 -1.02
CA ARG A 200 5.83 16.03 0.35
C ARG A 200 6.43 14.63 0.48
N LEU A 201 6.89 14.00 -0.61
CA LEU A 201 7.43 12.65 -0.57
C LEU A 201 8.78 12.65 0.15
N VAL A 202 8.79 12.13 1.37
CA VAL A 202 9.97 12.08 2.25
C VAL A 202 10.69 10.74 2.14
N VAL A 203 9.94 9.65 1.92
CA VAL A 203 10.47 8.29 1.85
C VAL A 203 9.99 7.62 0.57
N LEU A 204 10.93 7.14 -0.24
CA LEU A 204 10.67 6.31 -1.41
C LEU A 204 11.47 5.02 -1.31
N HIS A 205 10.77 3.92 -1.14
CA HIS A 205 11.38 2.61 -1.05
C HIS A 205 10.77 1.69 -2.11
N ILE A 206 11.57 1.29 -3.10
CA ILE A 206 11.12 0.43 -4.19
C ILE A 206 12.05 -0.77 -4.28
N ASN A 207 11.51 -1.94 -3.98
CA ASN A 207 12.19 -3.22 -4.22
C ASN A 207 11.82 -3.75 -5.61
N ASN A 208 12.74 -4.39 -6.32
CA ASN A 208 12.56 -4.91 -7.68
C ASN A 208 12.02 -3.84 -8.64
N LEU A 209 12.68 -2.69 -8.67
CA LEU A 209 12.31 -1.56 -9.52
C LEU A 209 12.45 -1.95 -11.01
N SER A 210 11.39 -1.73 -11.78
CA SER A 210 11.43 -1.75 -13.25
C SER A 210 11.25 -0.33 -13.77
N LEU A 211 12.25 0.18 -14.48
CA LEU A 211 12.25 1.51 -15.11
C LEU A 211 11.76 1.49 -16.56
N GLY A 212 11.27 0.35 -17.05
CA GLY A 212 10.88 0.17 -18.45
C GLY A 212 12.06 -0.16 -19.34
N ASP A 213 11.98 0.27 -20.60
CA ASP A 213 13.04 0.08 -21.59
C ASP A 213 14.24 1.00 -21.30
N GLN A 214 15.38 0.75 -21.94
CA GLN A 214 16.61 1.54 -21.75
C GLN A 214 16.40 3.05 -21.97
N SER A 215 15.53 3.43 -22.91
CA SER A 215 15.19 4.83 -23.18
C SER A 215 14.40 5.51 -22.06
N ASP A 216 13.79 4.73 -21.17
CA ASP A 216 12.91 5.24 -20.10
C ASP A 216 13.68 5.44 -18.77
N VAL A 217 14.89 4.90 -18.66
CA VAL A 217 15.72 4.96 -17.45
C VAL A 217 16.02 6.39 -17.03
N GLU A 218 16.61 7.19 -17.93
CA GLU A 218 16.99 8.58 -17.64
C GLU A 218 15.77 9.45 -17.32
N PRO A 219 14.68 9.45 -18.11
CA PRO A 219 13.45 10.16 -17.75
C PRO A 219 12.86 9.75 -16.40
N SER A 220 12.94 8.46 -16.06
CA SER A 220 12.43 7.95 -14.79
C SER A 220 13.28 8.39 -13.59
N ILE A 221 14.61 8.41 -13.76
CA ILE A 221 15.52 8.97 -12.75
C ILE A 221 15.27 10.47 -12.60
N LEU A 222 15.07 11.20 -13.70
CA LEU A 222 14.77 12.62 -13.65
C LEU A 222 13.44 12.89 -12.94
N ALA A 223 12.42 12.04 -13.14
CA ALA A 223 11.17 12.13 -12.42
C ALA A 223 11.38 12.08 -10.89
N LEU A 224 12.27 11.23 -10.39
CA LEU A 224 12.59 11.16 -8.94
C LEU A 224 13.10 12.50 -8.39
N THR A 225 13.76 13.32 -9.21
CA THR A 225 14.25 14.64 -8.79
C THR A 225 13.14 15.65 -8.51
N THR A 226 11.88 15.35 -8.90
CA THR A 226 10.71 16.19 -8.56
C THR A 226 10.31 16.08 -7.08
N ALA A 227 10.75 15.04 -6.38
CA ALA A 227 10.52 14.84 -4.95
C ALA A 227 11.51 15.65 -4.09
N ASN A 228 11.30 16.97 -4.01
CA ASN A 228 12.26 17.87 -3.36
C ASN A 228 12.48 17.63 -1.85
N GLU A 229 11.50 17.06 -1.14
CA GLU A 229 11.62 16.72 0.28
C GLU A 229 12.07 15.27 0.52
N LEU A 230 12.51 14.55 -0.52
CA LEU A 230 12.96 13.17 -0.40
C LEU A 230 14.21 13.09 0.47
N ARG A 231 14.11 12.37 1.59
CA ARG A 231 15.20 12.15 2.56
C ARG A 231 15.72 10.73 2.56
N GLU A 232 14.85 9.77 2.26
CA GLU A 232 15.18 8.36 2.23
C GLU A 232 14.81 7.77 0.86
N LEU A 233 15.83 7.30 0.13
CA LEU A 233 15.66 6.59 -1.13
C LEU A 233 16.29 5.20 -1.00
N GLY A 234 15.48 4.16 -1.08
CA GLY A 234 15.98 2.78 -1.19
C GLY A 234 15.47 2.12 -2.46
N LEU A 235 16.38 1.90 -3.40
CA LEU A 235 16.13 1.14 -4.62
C LEU A 235 16.80 -0.23 -4.46
N ILE A 236 16.01 -1.26 -4.17
CA ILE A 236 16.51 -2.61 -3.90
C ILE A 236 16.32 -3.48 -5.14
N SER A 237 17.31 -4.34 -5.44
CA SER A 237 17.25 -5.34 -6.52
C SER A 237 16.96 -4.73 -7.90
N ILE A 238 17.85 -3.84 -8.32
CA ILE A 238 17.81 -3.25 -9.66
C ILE A 238 18.28 -4.32 -10.67
N PRO A 239 17.55 -4.57 -11.78
CA PRO A 239 18.01 -5.49 -12.82
C PRO A 239 19.41 -5.11 -13.34
N SER A 240 20.29 -6.09 -13.54
CA SER A 240 21.71 -5.85 -13.91
C SER A 240 21.90 -4.97 -15.16
N ALA A 241 20.92 -4.93 -16.08
CA ALA A 241 20.95 -4.05 -17.24
C ALA A 241 21.01 -2.54 -16.88
N LEU A 242 20.60 -2.17 -15.67
CA LEU A 242 20.67 -0.80 -15.15
C LEU A 242 22.00 -0.49 -14.45
N GLU A 243 22.76 -1.50 -14.01
CA GLU A 243 24.05 -1.31 -13.35
C GLU A 243 25.08 -0.63 -14.26
N GLU A 244 24.94 -0.76 -15.59
CA GLU A 244 25.80 -0.08 -16.56
C GLU A 244 25.52 1.44 -16.67
N PHE A 245 24.33 1.90 -16.27
CA PHE A 245 23.89 3.31 -16.41
C PHE A 245 24.08 4.16 -15.16
N ILE A 246 23.92 3.55 -13.98
CA ILE A 246 24.08 4.24 -12.69
C ILE A 246 25.45 4.94 -12.54
N PRO A 247 26.59 4.40 -13.02
CA PRO A 247 27.88 5.07 -12.90
C PRO A 247 27.93 6.43 -13.63
N SER A 248 27.06 6.63 -14.63
CA SER A 248 27.05 7.84 -15.47
C SER A 248 26.04 8.89 -15.00
N CYS A 249 25.03 8.50 -14.22
CA CYS A 249 24.06 9.43 -13.64
C CYS A 249 24.52 9.87 -12.25
N THR A 250 25.12 11.05 -12.16
CA THR A 250 25.30 11.69 -10.84
C THR A 250 23.95 12.26 -10.41
N ILE A 251 23.18 11.48 -9.65
CA ILE A 251 21.94 11.95 -9.04
C ILE A 251 22.31 12.74 -7.78
N ILE A 252 22.28 14.06 -7.86
CA ILE A 252 22.44 14.92 -6.70
C ILE A 252 21.06 15.10 -6.05
N LEU A 253 20.75 14.27 -5.06
CA LEU A 253 19.61 14.51 -4.18
C LEU A 253 20.09 15.35 -3.00
N SER A 254 19.66 16.61 -2.98
CA SER A 254 20.16 17.63 -2.05
C SER A 254 19.87 17.35 -0.58
N ASN A 255 18.99 16.40 -0.27
CA ASN A 255 18.45 16.15 1.07
C ASN A 255 18.60 14.70 1.55
N LEU A 256 19.38 13.85 0.88
CA LEU A 256 19.59 12.47 1.33
C LEU A 256 20.42 12.44 2.61
N GLU A 257 19.84 11.91 3.68
CA GLU A 257 20.59 11.53 4.87
C GLU A 257 21.35 10.23 4.56
N SER A 258 22.68 10.23 4.74
CA SER A 258 23.48 9.02 4.59
C SER A 258 23.22 8.09 5.78
N PHE A 259 22.63 6.92 5.53
CA PHE A 259 22.46 5.84 6.51
C PHE A 259 23.71 4.96 6.61
#